data_AF-A0A317Z3V8-F1
#
_entry.id   AF-A0A317Z3V8-F1
#
_cell.length_a   1.000
_cell.length_b   1.000
_cell.length_c   1.000
_cell.angle_alpha   90.00
_cell.angle_beta   90.00
_cell.angle_gamma   90.00
#
_symmetry.space_group_name_H-M   'P 1'
#
loop_
_entity.id
_entity.type
_entity.pdbx_description
1 polymer ?
#
loop_
_entity_poly.entity_id
_entity_poly.type
_entity_poly.pdbx_seq_one_letter_code
_entity_poly.pdbx_strand_id
1 'polypeptide(L)' 'PSMHQDLYNGRYTEIDYLNGQIAKYGRELGIATPNNEMLTHLIHELEMKHVK' A
#
# COMPACT_ATOMS: atom_id res chain seq x y z
N PRO A 1 -7.64 5.29 -10.40
CA PRO A 1 -7.84 6.74 -10.20
C PRO A 1 -8.37 7.13 -8.79
N SER A 2 -7.77 6.62 -7.70
CA SER A 2 -7.95 7.16 -6.33
C SER A 2 -6.54 7.37 -5.73
N MET A 3 -5.86 6.27 -5.39
CA MET A 3 -4.44 6.21 -4.98
C MET A 3 -3.46 7.02 -5.85
N HIS A 4 -3.63 6.94 -7.18
CA HIS A 4 -2.82 7.73 -8.13
C HIS A 4 -3.01 9.22 -7.90
N GLN A 5 -4.27 9.67 -7.76
CA GLN A 5 -4.55 11.08 -7.51
C GLN A 5 -4.05 11.50 -6.12
N ASP A 6 -4.12 10.63 -5.11
CA ASP A 6 -3.57 10.93 -3.78
C ASP A 6 -2.06 11.18 -3.86
N LEU A 7 -1.30 10.29 -4.51
CA LEU A 7 0.13 10.48 -4.74
C LEU A 7 0.44 11.81 -5.43
N TYR A 8 -0.19 12.11 -6.56
CA TYR A 8 0.11 13.34 -7.32
C TYR A 8 -0.42 14.63 -6.66
N ASN A 9 -1.34 14.51 -5.71
CA ASN A 9 -1.80 15.62 -4.88
C ASN A 9 -1.07 15.71 -3.52
N GLY A 10 -0.05 14.89 -3.29
CA GLY A 10 0.73 14.89 -2.05
C GLY A 10 -0.07 14.46 -0.83
N ARG A 11 -1.04 13.55 -0.99
CA ARG A 11 -1.79 12.93 0.10
C ARG A 11 -1.33 11.49 0.30
N TYR A 12 -1.37 11.04 1.55
CA TYR A 12 -1.25 9.61 1.84
C TYR A 12 -2.36 8.83 1.16
N THR A 13 -2.01 7.64 0.71
CA THR A 13 -2.89 6.75 -0.03
C THR A 13 -3.59 5.78 0.93
N GLU A 14 -4.60 5.06 0.45
CA GLU A 14 -5.34 4.06 1.24
C GLU A 14 -4.67 2.66 1.22
N ILE A 15 -3.36 2.57 0.89
CA ILE A 15 -2.70 1.28 0.58
C ILE A 15 -2.75 0.29 1.74
N ASP A 16 -2.62 0.80 2.97
CA ASP A 16 -2.64 0.01 4.20
C ASP A 16 -3.99 -0.66 4.46
N TYR A 17 -5.07 0.02 4.08
CA TYR A 17 -6.43 -0.49 4.23
C TYR A 17 -6.82 -1.46 3.10
N LEU A 18 -6.08 -1.43 1.99
CA LEU A 18 -6.28 -2.31 0.84
C LEU A 18 -5.30 -3.49 0.86
N ASN A 19 -4.16 -3.36 0.18
CA ASN A 19 -3.17 -4.43 0.06
C ASN A 19 -2.50 -4.72 1.40
N GLY A 20 -2.24 -3.70 2.22
CA GLY A 20 -1.67 -3.88 3.56
C GLY A 20 -2.56 -4.73 4.45
N GLN A 21 -3.89 -4.56 4.34
CA GLN A 21 -4.87 -5.32 5.12
C GLN A 21 -4.95 -6.77 4.64
N ILE A 22 -4.88 -7.04 3.34
CA ILE A 22 -4.79 -8.41 2.81
C ILE A 22 -3.49 -9.07 3.28
N ALA A 23 -2.37 -8.35 3.26
CA ALA A 23 -1.09 -8.86 3.75
C ALA A 23 -1.15 -9.22 5.24
N LYS A 24 -1.82 -8.39 6.04
CA LYS A 24 -2.07 -8.65 7.46
C LYS A 24 -2.89 -9.93 7.66
N TYR A 25 -4.02 -10.08 6.96
CA TYR A 25 -4.82 -11.31 7.03
C TYR A 25 -4.03 -12.55 6.58
N GLY A 26 -3.20 -12.42 5.54
CA GLY A 26 -2.31 -13.49 5.09
C GLY A 26 -1.38 -13.97 6.20
N ARG A 27 -0.73 -13.04 6.91
CA ARG A 27 0.13 -13.38 8.06
C ARG A 27 -0.64 -14.05 9.20
N GLU A 28 -1.83 -13.56 9.53
CA GLU A 28 -2.68 -14.12 10.59
C GLU A 28 -3.16 -15.56 10.27
N LEU A 29 -3.39 -15.86 8.99
CA LEU A 29 -3.87 -17.16 8.52
C LEU A 29 -2.74 -18.10 8.02
N GLY A 30 -1.49 -17.66 8.03
CA GLY A 30 -0.36 -18.42 7.48
C GLY A 30 -0.40 -18.58 5.95
N ILE A 31 -1.08 -17.67 5.25
CA ILE A 31 -1.20 -17.66 3.78
C ILE A 31 -0.25 -16.61 3.21
N ALA A 32 0.69 -17.03 2.38
CA ALA A 32 1.63 -16.12 1.73
C ALA A 32 0.88 -15.18 0.76
N THR A 33 1.13 -13.87 0.88
CA THR A 33 0.53 -12.82 0.03
C THR A 33 1.60 -11.93 -0.61
N PRO A 34 2.61 -12.51 -1.29
CA PRO A 34 3.83 -11.79 -1.67
C PRO A 34 3.58 -10.56 -2.54
N ASN A 35 2.57 -10.61 -3.41
CA ASN A 35 2.21 -9.47 -4.26
C ASN A 35 1.60 -8.32 -3.46
N ASN A 36 0.76 -8.61 -2.46
CA ASN A 36 0.17 -7.56 -1.62
C ASN A 36 1.24 -6.90 -0.76
N GLU A 37 2.17 -7.68 -0.21
CA GLU A 37 3.31 -7.17 0.55
C GLU A 37 4.20 -6.28 -0.32
N MET A 38 4.61 -6.77 -1.49
CA MET A 38 5.43 -6.01 -2.43
C MET A 38 4.75 -4.71 -2.88
N LEU A 39 3.47 -4.76 -3.28
CA LEU A 39 2.74 -3.57 -3.72
C LEU A 39 2.60 -2.54 -2.59
N THR A 40 2.35 -3.00 -1.36
CA THR A 40 2.26 -2.12 -0.19
C THR A 40 3.58 -1.38 0.03
N HIS A 41 4.70 -2.11 0.00
CA HIS A 41 6.04 -1.51 0.13
C HIS A 41 6.34 -0.50 -0.97
N LEU A 42 6.08 -0.83 -2.25
CA LEU A 42 6.36 0.07 -3.37
C LEU A 42 5.54 1.36 -3.31
N ILE A 43 4.29 1.30 -2.85
CA ILE A 43 3.46 2.50 -2.71
C ILE A 43 3.95 3.38 -1.57
N HIS A 44 4.36 2.82 -0.43
CA HIS A 44 4.99 3.62 0.63
C HIS A 44 6.28 4.31 0.14
N GLU A 45 7.10 3.64 -0.68
CA GLU A 45 8.27 4.29 -1.29
C GLU A 45 7.88 5.45 -2.22
N LEU A 46 6.74 5.34 -2.92
CA LEU A 46 6.22 6.43 -3.73
C LEU A 46 5.66 7.57 -2.86
N GLU A 47 4.98 7.25 -1.76
CA GLU A 47 4.49 8.25 -0.80
C GLU A 47 5.64 9.06 -0.23
N MET A 48 6.76 8.43 0.16
CA MET A 48 7.96 9.13 0.65
C MET A 48 8.55 10.11 -0.38
N LYS A 49 8.30 9.91 -1.67
CA LYS A 49 8.76 10.80 -2.76
C LYS A 49 7.77 11.91 -3.10
N HIS A 50 6.47 11.67 -2.92
CA HIS A 50 5.41 12.57 -3.41
C HIS A 50 4.65 13.32 -2.30
N VAL A 51 4.57 12.76 -1.10
CA VAL A 51 3.98 13.38 0.08
C VAL A 51 5.11 14.06 0.87
N LYS A 52 5.02 15.38 1.05
CA LYS A 52 6.02 16.18 1.79
C LYS A 52 5.53 16.54 3.18
#